data_AF-A0AAX3SWU1-F1
#
_entry.id   AF-A0AAX3SWU1-F1
#
_cell.length_a   1.000
_cell.length_b   1.000
_cell.length_c   1.000
_cell.angle_alpha   90.00
_cell.angle_beta   90.00
_cell.angle_gamma   90.00
#
_symmetry.space_group_name_H-M   'P 1'
#
loop_
_entity.id
_entity.type
_entity.pdbx_description
1 polymer ?
#
loop_
_entity_poly.entity_id
_entity_poly.type
_entity_poly.pdbx_seq_one_letter_code
_entity_poly.pdbx_strand_id
1 'polypeptide(L)'
;MSTRRGIFSILIGAFTSLIGTCFQFTLMYLLIRSYGSQFNGFVKNSVAIVAFLGTVEGGLGAITVIFLVKPLLQKDWIKANEMVNTAKHQYKISGYIGIILLIAIAVGYSAYIYLFENNFSILQNNKTINYPLWKMILIVFTIGTKKLIALFWTAAYENLMQADQNNHLRRLILMICDLISYSIVFYLISIAIDPIFVFLIFLLYSMMKGSLIYLFIKLHYPWMRIVRQRDNMQLVKSSNIVVFKNIGETLLINGDVIITALLLGLRISSTLSLYMTITVGVRSIMMILINSFREFFAAWTAKNGRVDWKSYMKFETYAFMIAGFLFVNQFILSPYFVTTLYAPQIIDQIRTSDSTLNPWTSQEREIFKSIFYQPTFSLLVALSSVFIVLAEPANVLVYAKANYKQTAIPTFIIGCLNIVFCFFSALIWRFGFNNLAAALYSILIITCLMSFLRFLYLWCYNWIFLTYNSNFKGVFWNWMILLVPMIIAILVNYLFLSKTYNASQIYNIDLQPVWGWQKLLNFFFGLIFASLFVIFANSIFWSPSSVRGLFLRLPLVYKIWTKRQDKMRILRRKKYEDDFITLTEAEMPYQKMWEREETLRKNTKKIDKDEPNKEIYKLTG
;
A
#
# COMPACT_ATOMS: atom_id res chain seq x y z
N MET A 1 -13.68 -21.00 -2.93
CA MET A 1 -12.66 -20.10 -2.37
C MET A 1 -12.35 -20.52 -0.94
N SER A 2 -11.12 -20.92 -0.64
CA SER A 2 -10.69 -21.09 0.76
C SER A 2 -10.19 -19.75 1.28
N THR A 3 -10.94 -19.12 2.19
CA THR A 3 -10.57 -17.86 2.87
C THR A 3 -9.15 -17.89 3.45
N ARG A 4 -8.62 -19.08 3.81
CA ARG A 4 -7.24 -19.26 4.29
C ARG A 4 -6.17 -18.89 3.25
N ARG A 5 -6.34 -19.29 1.99
CA ARG A 5 -5.35 -19.00 0.93
C ARG A 5 -5.26 -17.51 0.62
N GLY A 6 -6.41 -16.83 0.63
CA GLY A 6 -6.48 -15.37 0.45
C GLY A 6 -5.76 -14.61 1.57
N ILE A 7 -6.02 -14.97 2.83
CA ILE A 7 -5.36 -14.35 4.00
C ILE A 7 -3.84 -14.59 3.96
N PHE A 8 -3.40 -15.80 3.61
CA PHE A 8 -1.98 -16.12 3.51
C PHE A 8 -1.27 -15.33 2.39
N SER A 9 -1.95 -15.14 1.25
CA SER A 9 -1.47 -14.28 0.16
C SER A 9 -1.34 -12.82 0.57
N ILE A 10 -2.30 -12.30 1.35
CA ILE A 10 -2.25 -10.94 1.91
C ILE A 10 -1.05 -10.79 2.84
N LEU A 11 -0.84 -11.74 3.77
CA LEU A 11 0.26 -11.70 4.73
C LEU A 11 1.63 -11.74 4.04
N ILE A 12 1.82 -12.66 3.09
CA ILE A 12 3.05 -12.72 2.28
C ILE A 12 3.21 -11.43 1.47
N GLY A 13 2.11 -10.90 0.92
CA GLY A 13 2.13 -9.63 0.20
C GLY A 13 2.59 -8.46 1.05
N ALA A 14 2.06 -8.32 2.26
CA ALA A 14 2.48 -7.29 3.20
C ALA A 14 3.94 -7.47 3.63
N PHE A 15 4.36 -8.71 3.92
CA PHE A 15 5.73 -9.03 4.33
C PHE A 15 6.77 -8.73 3.24
N THR A 16 6.48 -9.14 2.00
CA THR A 16 7.33 -8.83 0.84
C THR A 16 7.46 -7.33 0.59
N SER A 17 6.37 -6.57 0.74
CA SER A 17 6.39 -5.11 0.61
C SER A 17 7.16 -4.42 1.73
N LEU A 18 7.06 -4.92 2.97
CA LEU A 18 7.82 -4.43 4.11
C LEU A 18 9.33 -4.61 3.88
N ILE A 19 9.76 -5.81 3.49
CA ILE A 19 11.18 -6.08 3.18
C ILE A 19 11.67 -5.23 2.02
N GLY A 20 10.88 -5.13 0.94
CA GLY A 20 11.21 -4.26 -0.20
C GLY A 20 11.37 -2.79 0.21
N THR A 21 10.53 -2.32 1.14
CA THR A 21 10.63 -0.96 1.71
C THR A 21 11.91 -0.80 2.53
N CYS A 22 12.24 -1.77 3.39
CA CYS A 22 13.49 -1.77 4.16
C CYS A 22 14.74 -1.76 3.25
N PHE A 23 14.73 -2.52 2.15
CA PHE A 23 15.80 -2.48 1.17
C PHE A 23 15.92 -1.13 0.49
N GLN A 24 14.80 -0.48 0.16
CA GLN A 24 14.84 0.88 -0.39
C GLN A 24 15.40 1.89 0.60
N PHE A 25 15.04 1.82 1.89
CA PHE A 25 15.59 2.72 2.92
C PHE A 25 17.09 2.54 3.08
N THR A 26 17.53 1.28 3.19
CA THR A 26 18.94 0.94 3.34
C THR A 26 19.75 1.37 2.12
N LEU A 27 19.20 1.14 0.90
CA LEU A 27 19.82 1.60 -0.33
C LEU A 27 20.03 3.11 -0.33
N MET A 28 19.02 3.89 0.08
CA MET A 28 19.13 5.35 0.13
C MET A 28 20.20 5.82 1.08
N TYR A 29 20.21 5.26 2.28
CA TYR A 29 21.18 5.57 3.32
C TYR A 29 22.62 5.30 2.84
N LEU A 30 22.85 4.16 2.19
CA LEU A 30 24.16 3.78 1.68
C LEU A 30 24.60 4.61 0.47
N LEU A 31 23.68 4.95 -0.44
CA LEU A 31 23.97 5.78 -1.61
C LEU A 31 24.38 7.20 -1.20
N ILE A 32 23.68 7.82 -0.25
CA ILE A 32 24.04 9.16 0.23
C ILE A 32 25.39 9.14 0.93
N ARG A 33 25.62 8.15 1.79
CA ARG A 33 26.88 8.03 2.54
C ARG A 33 28.08 7.84 1.61
N SER A 34 27.93 7.00 0.59
CA SER A 34 29.07 6.58 -0.24
C SER A 34 29.27 7.47 -1.46
N TYR A 35 28.19 7.96 -2.08
CA TYR A 35 28.22 8.67 -3.36
C TYR A 35 27.69 10.11 -3.33
N GLY A 36 27.08 10.53 -2.22
CA GLY A 36 26.57 11.89 -2.06
C GLY A 36 25.10 12.08 -2.45
N SER A 37 24.53 13.20 -2.00
CA SER A 37 23.13 13.55 -2.22
C SER A 37 22.77 13.82 -3.69
N GLN A 38 23.68 14.40 -4.50
CA GLN A 38 23.47 14.63 -5.94
C GLN A 38 23.30 13.30 -6.70
N PHE A 39 24.19 12.34 -6.46
CA PHE A 39 24.10 11.01 -7.06
C PHE A 39 22.83 10.27 -6.64
N ASN A 40 22.44 10.39 -5.37
CA ASN A 40 21.19 9.82 -4.90
C ASN A 40 19.97 10.42 -5.64
N GLY A 41 19.95 11.73 -5.84
CA GLY A 41 18.93 12.41 -6.63
C GLY A 41 18.87 11.87 -8.06
N PHE A 42 20.02 11.74 -8.72
CA PHE A 42 20.14 11.15 -10.05
C PHE A 42 19.53 9.74 -10.13
N VAL A 43 19.92 8.84 -9.23
CA VAL A 43 19.42 7.46 -9.20
C VAL A 43 17.91 7.43 -8.97
N LYS A 44 17.39 8.25 -8.06
CA LYS A 44 15.95 8.28 -7.74
C LYS A 44 15.09 8.79 -8.87
N ASN A 45 15.54 9.84 -9.53
CA ASN A 45 14.87 10.36 -10.71
C ASN A 45 14.93 9.38 -11.88
N SER A 46 16.07 8.70 -12.05
CA SER A 46 16.19 7.61 -13.02
C SER A 46 15.14 6.53 -12.76
N VAL A 47 14.96 6.09 -11.51
CA VAL A 47 13.91 5.13 -11.13
C VAL A 47 12.51 5.66 -11.40
N ALA A 48 12.25 6.95 -11.13
CA ALA A 48 10.95 7.58 -11.38
C ALA A 48 10.62 7.64 -12.88
N ILE A 49 11.56 8.02 -13.74
CA ILE A 49 11.38 8.07 -15.19
C ILE A 49 11.27 6.64 -15.77
N VAL A 50 12.10 5.71 -15.29
CA VAL A 50 12.02 4.28 -15.65
C VAL A 50 10.68 3.65 -15.24
N ALA A 51 9.95 4.22 -14.26
CA ALA A 51 8.64 3.72 -13.89
C ALA A 51 7.63 3.77 -15.07
N PHE A 52 7.80 4.69 -16.02
CA PHE A 52 7.01 4.73 -17.26
C PHE A 52 7.27 3.54 -18.19
N LEU A 53 8.37 2.82 -18.06
CA LEU A 53 8.53 1.57 -18.80
C LEU A 53 7.51 0.51 -18.36
N GLY A 54 7.04 0.58 -17.11
CA GLY A 54 5.93 -0.25 -16.64
C GLY A 54 4.61 0.04 -17.35
N THR A 55 4.43 1.23 -17.93
CA THR A 55 3.20 1.56 -18.67
C THR A 55 3.21 0.99 -20.09
N VAL A 56 4.37 0.64 -20.64
CA VAL A 56 4.51 0.00 -21.97
C VAL A 56 3.89 -1.39 -21.98
N GLU A 57 3.89 -2.09 -20.84
CA GLU A 57 3.12 -3.32 -20.66
C GLU A 57 1.60 -3.09 -20.80
N GLY A 58 1.13 -1.86 -20.61
CA GLY A 58 -0.24 -1.51 -20.97
C GLY A 58 -1.33 -2.05 -20.07
N GLY A 59 -0.97 -2.56 -18.89
CA GLY A 59 -1.92 -3.28 -18.04
C GLY A 59 -2.32 -4.65 -18.59
N LEU A 60 -1.57 -5.15 -19.59
CA LEU A 60 -1.69 -6.50 -20.10
C LEU A 60 -1.62 -7.53 -18.97
N GLY A 61 -0.80 -7.27 -17.94
CA GLY A 61 -0.76 -8.08 -16.71
C GLY A 61 -2.12 -8.22 -16.02
N ALA A 62 -2.72 -7.09 -15.65
CA ALA A 62 -4.00 -7.08 -14.94
C ALA A 62 -5.14 -7.69 -15.78
N ILE A 63 -5.17 -7.42 -17.09
CA ILE A 63 -6.21 -7.93 -17.98
C ILE A 63 -6.03 -9.42 -18.22
N THR A 64 -4.80 -9.88 -18.45
CA THR A 64 -4.51 -11.32 -18.63
C THR A 64 -4.98 -12.10 -17.41
N VAL A 65 -4.74 -11.60 -16.19
CA VAL A 65 -5.25 -12.21 -14.96
C VAL A 65 -6.77 -12.33 -14.99
N ILE A 66 -7.49 -11.25 -15.32
CA ILE A 66 -8.96 -11.21 -15.29
C ILE A 66 -9.56 -12.15 -16.35
N PHE A 67 -9.00 -12.16 -17.57
CA PHE A 67 -9.44 -13.05 -18.63
C PHE A 67 -9.15 -14.52 -18.31
N LEU A 68 -8.05 -14.82 -17.60
CA LEU A 68 -7.69 -16.18 -17.18
C LEU A 68 -8.55 -16.73 -16.03
N VAL A 69 -9.13 -15.88 -15.18
CA VAL A 69 -9.95 -16.35 -14.04
C VAL A 69 -11.11 -17.23 -14.49
N LYS A 70 -11.85 -16.84 -15.54
CA LYS A 70 -13.00 -17.60 -16.03
C LYS A 70 -12.64 -18.99 -16.61
N PRO A 71 -11.69 -19.14 -17.57
CA PRO A 71 -11.32 -20.44 -18.10
C PRO A 71 -10.67 -21.35 -17.05
N LEU A 72 -9.90 -20.80 -16.11
CA LEU A 72 -9.34 -21.60 -15.00
C LEU A 72 -10.44 -22.15 -14.07
N LEU A 73 -11.45 -21.33 -13.75
CA LEU A 73 -12.61 -21.79 -12.96
C LEU A 73 -13.42 -22.87 -13.68
N GLN A 74 -13.50 -22.79 -15.01
CA GLN A 74 -14.21 -23.75 -15.87
C GLN A 74 -13.35 -24.96 -16.27
N LYS A 75 -12.07 -25.00 -15.86
CA LYS A 75 -11.07 -26.02 -16.27
C LYS A 75 -10.93 -26.16 -17.80
N ASP A 76 -11.12 -25.07 -18.54
CA ASP A 76 -10.94 -25.02 -19.99
C ASP A 76 -9.48 -24.71 -20.32
N TRP A 77 -8.65 -25.76 -20.37
CA TRP A 77 -7.21 -25.64 -20.59
C TRP A 77 -6.85 -25.11 -21.98
N ILE A 78 -7.72 -25.31 -22.98
CA ILE A 78 -7.48 -24.85 -24.36
C ILE A 78 -7.55 -23.32 -24.40
N LYS A 79 -8.64 -22.74 -23.87
CA LYS A 79 -8.78 -21.28 -23.79
C LYS A 79 -7.75 -20.64 -22.87
N ALA A 80 -7.41 -21.28 -21.76
CA ALA A 80 -6.35 -20.78 -20.88
C ALA A 80 -4.99 -20.71 -21.61
N ASN A 81 -4.65 -21.74 -22.39
CA ASN A 81 -3.42 -21.77 -23.17
C ASN A 81 -3.41 -20.70 -24.28
N GLU A 82 -4.56 -20.48 -24.94
CA GLU A 82 -4.73 -19.42 -25.95
C GLU A 82 -4.47 -18.04 -25.37
N MET A 83 -5.02 -17.74 -24.19
CA MET A 83 -4.83 -16.46 -23.50
C MET A 83 -3.38 -16.24 -23.07
N VAL A 84 -2.72 -17.27 -22.52
CA VAL A 84 -1.30 -17.17 -22.11
C VAL A 84 -0.39 -16.97 -23.33
N ASN A 85 -0.63 -17.67 -24.43
CA ASN A 85 0.14 -17.52 -25.66
C ASN A 85 -0.05 -16.13 -26.29
N THR A 86 -1.30 -15.63 -26.33
CA THR A 86 -1.61 -14.26 -26.77
C THR A 86 -0.87 -13.23 -25.91
N ALA A 87 -0.93 -13.38 -24.59
CA ALA A 87 -0.24 -12.47 -23.66
C ALA A 87 1.28 -12.50 -23.90
N LYS A 88 1.88 -13.69 -24.05
CA LYS A 88 3.32 -13.84 -24.33
C LYS A 88 3.74 -13.16 -25.64
N HIS A 89 2.93 -13.27 -26.69
CA HIS A 89 3.20 -12.58 -27.95
C HIS A 89 3.19 -11.06 -27.75
N GLN A 90 2.17 -10.52 -27.08
CA GLN A 90 2.08 -9.09 -26.80
C GLN A 90 3.18 -8.57 -25.88
N TYR A 91 3.58 -9.34 -24.87
CA TYR A 91 4.72 -9.00 -24.02
C TYR A 91 6.03 -8.85 -24.80
N LYS A 92 6.25 -9.65 -25.85
CA LYS A 92 7.42 -9.48 -26.71
C LYS A 92 7.37 -8.16 -27.48
N ILE A 93 6.21 -7.81 -28.03
CA ILE A 93 6.00 -6.54 -28.74
C ILE A 93 6.23 -5.36 -27.78
N SER A 94 5.57 -5.36 -26.62
CA SER A 94 5.78 -4.35 -25.57
C SER A 94 7.24 -4.30 -25.10
N GLY A 95 7.92 -5.44 -25.04
CA GLY A 95 9.34 -5.52 -24.68
C GLY A 95 10.24 -4.79 -25.68
N TYR A 96 10.05 -5.01 -26.99
CA TYR A 96 10.83 -4.31 -28.01
C TYR A 96 10.61 -2.79 -27.96
N ILE A 97 9.35 -2.36 -27.84
CA ILE A 97 9.01 -0.93 -27.65
C ILE A 97 9.66 -0.40 -26.37
N GLY A 98 9.63 -1.19 -25.29
CA GLY A 98 10.23 -0.84 -24.01
C GLY A 98 11.74 -0.65 -24.09
N ILE A 99 12.47 -1.49 -24.82
CA ILE A 99 13.93 -1.34 -25.00
C ILE A 99 14.26 -0.04 -25.75
N ILE A 100 13.55 0.25 -26.85
CA ILE A 100 13.74 1.49 -27.61
C ILE A 100 13.48 2.70 -26.71
N LEU A 101 12.38 2.67 -25.95
CA LEU A 101 12.03 3.73 -25.02
C LEU A 101 13.05 3.87 -23.88
N LEU A 102 13.60 2.76 -23.36
CA LEU A 102 14.65 2.80 -22.34
C LEU A 102 15.92 3.45 -22.85
N ILE A 103 16.36 3.13 -24.08
CA ILE A 103 17.53 3.74 -24.69
C ILE A 103 17.30 5.25 -24.84
N ALA A 104 16.13 5.66 -25.33
CA ALA A 104 15.76 7.07 -25.47
C ALA A 104 15.76 7.79 -24.10
N ILE A 105 15.17 7.19 -23.07
CA ILE A 105 15.16 7.72 -21.70
C ILE A 105 16.59 7.84 -21.13
N ALA A 106 17.41 6.80 -21.29
CA ALA A 106 18.76 6.75 -20.73
C ALA A 106 19.65 7.83 -21.35
N VAL A 107 19.59 8.01 -22.67
CA VAL A 107 20.33 9.06 -23.37
C VAL A 107 19.76 10.43 -23.05
N GLY A 108 18.44 10.62 -23.16
CA GLY A 108 17.80 11.92 -22.98
C GLY A 108 17.96 12.49 -21.58
N TYR A 109 17.74 11.68 -20.54
CA TYR A 109 17.87 12.14 -19.15
C TYR A 109 19.33 12.41 -18.76
N SER A 110 20.26 11.54 -19.19
CA SER A 110 21.69 11.74 -18.88
C SER A 110 22.26 12.95 -19.61
N ALA A 111 21.85 13.18 -20.86
CA ALA A 111 22.23 14.37 -21.62
C ALA A 111 21.66 15.65 -20.99
N TYR A 112 20.40 15.62 -20.54
CA TYR A 112 19.78 16.74 -19.84
C TYR A 112 20.61 17.14 -18.60
N ILE A 113 20.97 16.18 -17.75
CA ILE A 113 21.73 16.50 -16.52
C ILE A 113 23.08 17.09 -16.85
N TYR A 114 23.80 16.50 -17.81
CA TYR A 114 25.11 17.00 -18.19
C TYR A 114 25.09 18.44 -18.74
N LEU A 115 24.01 18.83 -19.42
CA LEU A 115 23.85 20.18 -19.96
C LEU A 115 23.39 21.20 -18.92
N PHE A 116 22.51 20.81 -17.99
CA PHE A 116 21.89 21.73 -17.04
C PHE A 116 22.56 21.78 -15.68
N GLU A 117 23.28 20.73 -15.29
CA GLU A 117 23.97 20.62 -14.01
C GLU A 117 25.47 20.66 -14.26
N ASN A 118 26.01 21.88 -14.39
CA ASN A 118 27.43 22.13 -14.60
C ASN A 118 28.25 21.39 -13.53
N ASN A 119 29.11 20.45 -13.97
CA ASN A 119 29.99 19.63 -13.12
C ASN A 119 29.27 18.65 -12.16
N PHE A 120 28.48 17.71 -12.71
CA PHE A 120 27.93 16.59 -11.94
C PHE A 120 29.06 15.74 -11.32
N SER A 121 29.19 15.84 -9.99
CA SER A 121 30.26 15.20 -9.22
C SER A 121 29.71 14.14 -8.28
N ILE A 122 30.44 13.04 -8.14
CA ILE A 122 30.16 12.00 -7.15
C ILE A 122 31.22 12.01 -6.04
N LEU A 123 30.81 11.68 -4.83
CA LEU A 123 31.75 11.34 -3.76
C LEU A 123 32.19 9.88 -3.98
N GLN A 124 33.48 9.61 -3.96
CA GLN A 124 34.01 8.24 -3.97
C GLN A 124 35.32 8.25 -3.18
N ASN A 125 35.42 7.41 -2.14
CA ASN A 125 36.57 7.37 -1.23
C ASN A 125 36.98 8.78 -0.70
N ASN A 126 36.00 9.57 -0.26
CA ASN A 126 36.18 10.95 0.21
C ASN A 126 36.80 11.93 -0.81
N LYS A 127 36.84 11.56 -2.10
CA LYS A 127 37.24 12.44 -3.19
C LYS A 127 36.02 12.76 -4.07
N THR A 128 35.90 14.02 -4.49
CA THR A 128 34.87 14.44 -5.45
C THR A 128 35.39 14.24 -6.87
N ILE A 129 34.75 13.34 -7.62
CA ILE A 129 35.14 12.98 -8.99
C ILE A 129 34.06 13.46 -9.96
N ASN A 130 34.45 14.14 -11.05
CA ASN A 130 33.52 14.48 -12.12
C ASN A 130 33.10 13.22 -12.87
N TYR A 131 31.80 13.00 -13.01
CA TYR A 131 31.29 11.73 -13.52
C TYR A 131 30.94 11.83 -15.01
N PRO A 132 31.55 11.00 -15.88
CA PRO A 132 31.36 11.11 -17.32
C PRO A 132 29.99 10.60 -17.80
N LEU A 133 29.51 11.20 -18.89
CA LEU A 133 28.22 10.94 -19.54
C LEU A 133 27.92 9.46 -19.80
N TRP A 134 28.87 8.73 -20.40
CA TRP A 134 28.67 7.33 -20.76
C TRP A 134 28.39 6.44 -19.55
N LYS A 135 29.00 6.76 -18.39
CA LYS A 135 28.76 6.05 -17.14
C LYS A 135 27.34 6.32 -16.62
N MET A 136 26.82 7.54 -16.78
CA MET A 136 25.45 7.90 -16.40
C MET A 136 24.41 7.14 -17.23
N ILE A 137 24.60 7.12 -18.55
CA ILE A 137 23.71 6.39 -19.48
C ILE A 137 23.61 4.92 -19.09
N LEU A 138 24.75 4.29 -18.77
CA LEU A 138 24.81 2.89 -18.38
C LEU A 138 24.07 2.63 -17.05
N ILE A 139 24.14 3.54 -16.08
CA ILE A 139 23.38 3.42 -14.83
C ILE A 139 21.86 3.49 -15.10
N VAL A 140 21.40 4.46 -15.87
CA VAL A 140 19.95 4.56 -16.19
C VAL A 140 19.49 3.32 -16.94
N PHE A 141 20.31 2.84 -17.89
CA PHE A 141 20.04 1.63 -18.64
C PHE A 141 19.92 0.39 -17.74
N THR A 142 20.87 0.18 -16.82
CA THR A 142 20.87 -0.98 -15.89
C THR A 142 19.73 -0.92 -14.87
N ILE A 143 19.31 0.28 -14.43
CA ILE A 143 18.11 0.43 -13.59
C ILE A 143 16.85 0.02 -14.37
N GLY A 144 16.77 0.42 -15.65
CA GLY A 144 15.65 0.08 -16.53
C GLY A 144 15.53 -1.40 -16.86
N THR A 145 16.66 -2.07 -17.09
CA THR A 145 16.69 -3.48 -17.47
C THR A 145 16.13 -4.40 -16.39
N LYS A 146 16.24 -4.03 -15.09
CA LYS A 146 15.63 -4.78 -13.96
C LYS A 146 14.15 -5.10 -14.21
N LYS A 147 13.41 -4.16 -14.80
CA LYS A 147 11.97 -4.31 -15.09
C LYS A 147 11.71 -4.86 -16.48
N LEU A 148 12.48 -4.45 -17.50
CA LEU A 148 12.22 -4.81 -18.90
C LEU A 148 12.55 -6.24 -19.29
N ILE A 149 13.69 -6.78 -18.85
CA ILE A 149 14.14 -8.09 -19.33
C ILE A 149 13.17 -9.20 -18.86
N ALA A 150 12.60 -9.04 -17.66
CA ALA A 150 11.63 -9.98 -17.10
C ALA A 150 10.32 -10.00 -17.90
N LEU A 151 9.95 -8.88 -18.53
CA LEU A 151 8.72 -8.80 -19.32
C LEU A 151 8.70 -9.79 -20.48
N PHE A 152 9.84 -10.01 -21.14
CA PHE A 152 9.93 -10.89 -22.32
C PHE A 152 9.62 -12.36 -22.03
N TRP A 153 10.08 -12.85 -20.88
CA TRP A 153 10.04 -14.28 -20.57
C TRP A 153 9.13 -14.65 -19.41
N THR A 154 8.96 -13.80 -18.39
CA THR A 154 8.24 -14.19 -17.15
C THR A 154 6.87 -13.57 -16.98
N ALA A 155 6.54 -12.48 -17.65
CA ALA A 155 5.34 -11.73 -17.28
C ALA A 155 4.02 -12.47 -17.57
N ALA A 156 3.88 -13.12 -18.73
CA ALA A 156 2.68 -13.95 -19.04
C ALA A 156 2.47 -15.08 -18.01
N TYR A 157 3.59 -15.65 -17.57
CA TYR A 157 3.70 -16.71 -16.60
C TYR A 157 3.36 -16.26 -15.18
N GLU A 158 3.79 -15.07 -14.79
CA GLU A 158 3.39 -14.44 -13.53
C GLU A 158 1.88 -14.17 -13.47
N ASN A 159 1.28 -13.72 -14.58
CA ASN A 159 -0.16 -13.50 -14.65
C ASN A 159 -0.94 -14.81 -14.49
N LEU A 160 -0.44 -15.91 -15.07
CA LEU A 160 -1.04 -17.22 -14.89
C LEU A 160 -1.02 -17.65 -13.42
N MET A 161 0.13 -17.53 -12.76
CA MET A 161 0.25 -17.82 -11.31
C MET A 161 -0.69 -16.95 -10.49
N GLN A 162 -0.87 -15.68 -10.87
CA GLN A 162 -1.77 -14.77 -10.19
C GLN A 162 -3.25 -15.13 -10.42
N ALA A 163 -3.64 -15.49 -11.64
CA ALA A 163 -5.00 -15.92 -11.96
C ALA A 163 -5.39 -17.23 -11.26
N ASP A 164 -4.43 -18.14 -11.09
CA ASP A 164 -4.61 -19.43 -10.41
C ASP A 164 -4.44 -19.34 -8.88
N GLN A 165 -4.46 -18.12 -8.30
CA GLN A 165 -4.37 -17.87 -6.85
C GLN A 165 -3.04 -18.30 -6.19
N ASN A 166 -2.01 -18.58 -7.00
CA ASN A 166 -0.64 -18.88 -6.58
C ASN A 166 0.24 -17.60 -6.50
N ASN A 167 -0.39 -16.43 -6.38
CA ASN A 167 0.30 -15.14 -6.25
C ASN A 167 1.24 -15.07 -5.04
N HIS A 168 0.97 -15.85 -3.99
CA HIS A 168 1.82 -15.95 -2.82
C HIS A 168 3.20 -16.58 -3.16
N LEU A 169 3.22 -17.64 -3.98
CA LEU A 169 4.47 -18.27 -4.45
C LEU A 169 5.23 -17.34 -5.38
N ARG A 170 4.52 -16.64 -6.28
CA ARG A 170 5.11 -15.60 -7.14
C ARG A 170 5.83 -14.54 -6.29
N ARG A 171 5.16 -14.00 -5.27
CA ARG A 171 5.72 -12.98 -4.37
C ARG A 171 6.93 -13.51 -3.60
N LEU A 172 6.91 -14.77 -3.18
CA LEU A 172 8.03 -15.41 -2.50
C LEU A 172 9.26 -15.54 -3.42
N ILE A 173 9.08 -15.94 -4.68
CA ILE A 173 10.17 -15.98 -5.67
C ILE A 173 10.79 -14.59 -5.86
N LEU A 174 9.95 -13.56 -6.04
CA LEU A 174 10.42 -12.17 -6.18
C LEU A 174 11.21 -11.71 -4.95
N MET A 175 10.73 -12.04 -3.76
CA MET A 175 11.40 -11.69 -2.50
C MET A 175 12.78 -12.33 -2.37
N ILE A 176 12.93 -13.61 -2.74
CA ILE A 176 14.23 -14.29 -2.74
C ILE A 176 15.19 -13.60 -3.72
N CYS A 177 14.71 -13.29 -4.93
CA CYS A 177 15.52 -12.58 -5.91
C CYS A 177 15.95 -11.20 -5.43
N ASP A 178 15.03 -10.42 -4.85
CA ASP A 178 15.34 -9.10 -4.30
C ASP A 178 16.34 -9.21 -3.13
N LEU A 179 16.18 -10.20 -2.24
CA LEU A 179 17.10 -10.42 -1.13
C LEU A 179 18.53 -10.68 -1.62
N ILE A 180 18.72 -11.57 -2.59
CA ILE A 180 20.05 -11.87 -3.14
C ILE A 180 20.64 -10.63 -3.82
N SER A 181 19.88 -9.98 -4.70
CA SER A 181 20.39 -8.84 -5.46
C SER A 181 20.68 -7.63 -4.58
N TYR A 182 19.82 -7.27 -3.62
CA TYR A 182 20.07 -6.16 -2.70
C TYR A 182 21.21 -6.47 -1.74
N SER A 183 21.39 -7.73 -1.29
CA SER A 183 22.54 -8.11 -0.46
C SER A 183 23.86 -7.87 -1.19
N ILE A 184 23.94 -8.23 -2.47
CA ILE A 184 25.13 -7.96 -3.31
C ILE A 184 25.32 -6.45 -3.52
N VAL A 185 24.24 -5.70 -3.79
CA VAL A 185 24.31 -4.23 -3.89
C VAL A 185 24.88 -3.61 -2.62
N PHE A 186 24.38 -4.00 -1.44
CA PHE A 186 24.84 -3.44 -0.17
C PHE A 186 26.30 -3.79 0.11
N TYR A 187 26.72 -5.01 -0.22
CA TYR A 187 28.11 -5.42 -0.12
C TYR A 187 29.03 -4.58 -1.04
N LEU A 188 28.66 -4.40 -2.32
CA LEU A 188 29.46 -3.64 -3.28
C LEU A 188 29.56 -2.15 -2.91
N ILE A 189 28.48 -1.53 -2.43
CA ILE A 189 28.50 -0.14 -1.98
C ILE A 189 29.41 0.01 -0.74
N SER A 190 29.42 -0.98 0.16
CA SER A 190 30.25 -0.94 1.37
C SER A 190 31.76 -0.97 1.07
N ILE A 191 32.17 -1.51 -0.08
CA ILE A 191 33.56 -1.52 -0.54
C ILE A 191 33.90 -0.23 -1.33
N ALA A 192 32.93 0.69 -1.49
CA ALA A 192 33.09 1.96 -2.21
C ALA A 192 33.57 1.80 -3.68
N ILE A 193 33.12 0.72 -4.33
CA ILE A 193 33.37 0.45 -5.76
C ILE A 193 32.64 1.50 -6.62
N ASP A 194 33.11 1.74 -7.85
CA ASP A 194 32.40 2.57 -8.82
C ASP A 194 30.91 2.19 -8.94
N PRO A 195 29.98 3.16 -8.96
CA PRO A 195 28.54 2.87 -8.98
C PRO A 195 28.07 1.99 -10.15
N ILE A 196 28.79 1.99 -11.29
CA ILE A 196 28.45 1.13 -12.43
C ILE A 196 28.39 -0.34 -12.04
N PHE A 197 29.40 -0.82 -11.33
CA PHE A 197 29.48 -2.24 -10.96
C PHE A 197 28.38 -2.60 -9.96
N VAL A 198 27.98 -1.66 -9.12
CA VAL A 198 26.85 -1.83 -8.21
C VAL A 198 25.54 -2.07 -8.98
N PHE A 199 25.26 -1.26 -10.02
CA PHE A 199 24.00 -1.36 -10.75
C PHE A 199 23.97 -2.47 -11.82
N LEU A 200 25.12 -2.95 -12.29
CA LEU A 200 25.21 -4.08 -13.22
C LEU A 200 24.53 -5.35 -12.69
N ILE A 201 24.44 -5.53 -11.37
CA ILE A 201 23.75 -6.69 -10.76
C ILE A 201 22.26 -6.75 -11.12
N PHE A 202 21.64 -5.64 -11.52
CA PHE A 202 20.25 -5.62 -11.93
C PHE A 202 19.99 -6.33 -13.26
N LEU A 203 21.01 -6.51 -14.11
CA LEU A 203 20.92 -7.39 -15.28
C LEU A 203 20.77 -8.85 -14.84
N LEU A 204 21.58 -9.27 -13.86
CA LEU A 204 21.53 -10.62 -13.30
C LEU A 204 20.19 -10.90 -12.59
N TYR A 205 19.64 -9.91 -11.89
CA TYR A 205 18.33 -10.02 -11.23
C TYR A 205 17.25 -10.55 -12.18
N SER A 206 17.19 -10.00 -13.40
CA SER A 206 16.17 -10.41 -14.35
C SER A 206 16.37 -11.84 -14.86
N MET A 207 17.63 -12.29 -15.04
CA MET A 207 17.93 -13.66 -15.46
C MET A 207 17.58 -14.66 -14.35
N MET A 208 17.93 -14.35 -13.10
CA MET A 208 17.61 -15.18 -11.93
C MET A 208 16.09 -15.32 -11.74
N LYS A 209 15.36 -14.21 -11.77
CA LYS A 209 13.89 -14.20 -11.75
C LYS A 209 13.30 -15.01 -12.91
N GLY A 210 13.86 -14.82 -14.11
CA GLY A 210 13.59 -15.59 -15.33
C GLY A 210 13.54 -17.09 -15.11
N SER A 211 14.67 -17.60 -14.64
CA SER A 211 14.90 -19.02 -14.42
C SER A 211 13.95 -19.64 -13.39
N LEU A 212 13.78 -18.99 -12.22
CA LEU A 212 12.96 -19.53 -11.14
C LEU A 212 11.47 -19.64 -11.51
N ILE A 213 10.93 -18.62 -12.19
CA ILE A 213 9.52 -18.62 -12.61
C ILE A 213 9.29 -19.68 -13.70
N TYR A 214 10.22 -19.81 -14.65
CA TYR A 214 10.12 -20.82 -15.70
C TYR A 214 10.14 -22.24 -15.12
N LEU A 215 11.06 -22.51 -14.18
CA LEU A 215 11.16 -23.79 -13.50
C LEU A 215 9.87 -24.12 -12.74
N PHE A 216 9.32 -23.14 -12.01
CA PHE A 216 8.06 -23.33 -11.29
C PHE A 216 6.92 -23.76 -12.22
N ILE A 217 6.81 -23.13 -13.39
CA ILE A 217 5.71 -23.39 -14.32
C ILE A 217 5.83 -24.74 -15.01
N LYS A 218 7.06 -25.12 -15.39
CA LYS A 218 7.31 -26.44 -15.98
C LYS A 218 6.91 -27.57 -15.03
N LEU A 219 7.08 -27.37 -13.72
CA LEU A 219 6.72 -28.33 -12.68
C LEU A 219 5.21 -28.32 -12.37
N HIS A 220 4.60 -27.14 -12.23
CA HIS A 220 3.23 -27.02 -11.71
C HIS A 220 2.13 -26.98 -12.79
N TYR A 221 2.47 -26.61 -14.03
CA TYR A 221 1.51 -26.50 -15.15
C TYR A 221 1.93 -27.37 -16.36
N PRO A 222 1.87 -28.72 -16.27
CA PRO A 222 2.29 -29.61 -17.36
C PRO A 222 1.42 -29.49 -18.63
N TRP A 223 0.18 -29.01 -18.49
CA TRP A 223 -0.78 -28.84 -19.58
C TRP A 223 -0.46 -27.66 -20.51
N MET A 224 0.44 -26.76 -20.10
CA MET A 224 0.79 -25.58 -20.87
C MET A 224 1.68 -25.99 -22.06
N ARG A 225 1.10 -25.95 -23.26
CA ARG A 225 1.82 -26.21 -24.52
C ARG A 225 2.09 -24.91 -25.25
N ILE A 226 3.36 -24.61 -25.50
CA ILE A 226 3.77 -23.43 -26.29
C ILE A 226 3.50 -23.75 -27.77
N VAL A 227 2.29 -23.44 -28.25
CA VAL A 227 1.91 -23.61 -29.65
C VAL A 227 1.49 -22.25 -30.20
N ARG A 228 1.81 -22.00 -31.48
CA ARG A 228 1.43 -20.77 -32.18
C ARG A 228 -0.09 -20.81 -32.44
N GLN A 229 -0.87 -20.23 -31.54
CA GLN A 229 -2.33 -20.09 -31.65
C GLN A 229 -2.68 -18.68 -32.14
N ARG A 230 -3.90 -18.49 -32.67
CA ARG A 230 -4.39 -17.16 -33.05
C ARG A 230 -4.54 -16.29 -31.79
N ASP A 231 -4.13 -15.03 -31.91
CA ASP A 231 -4.23 -14.07 -30.81
C ASP A 231 -5.69 -13.73 -30.49
N ASN A 232 -6.00 -13.71 -29.19
CA ASN A 232 -7.31 -13.27 -28.72
C ASN A 232 -7.43 -11.74 -28.84
N MET A 233 -8.14 -11.28 -29.88
CA MET A 233 -8.29 -9.86 -30.22
C MET A 233 -9.00 -9.05 -29.11
N GLN A 234 -9.83 -9.67 -28.26
CA GLN A 234 -10.47 -8.97 -27.14
C GLN A 234 -9.44 -8.59 -26.08
N LEU A 235 -8.52 -9.51 -25.74
CA LEU A 235 -7.44 -9.26 -24.78
C LEU A 235 -6.54 -8.13 -25.26
N VAL A 236 -6.15 -8.15 -26.55
CA VAL A 236 -5.31 -7.11 -27.16
C VAL A 236 -5.99 -5.74 -27.12
N LYS A 237 -7.25 -5.65 -27.57
CA LYS A 237 -8.02 -4.39 -27.56
C LYS A 237 -8.21 -3.84 -26.16
N SER A 238 -8.56 -4.69 -25.19
CA SER A 238 -8.71 -4.26 -23.79
C SER A 238 -7.38 -3.78 -23.22
N SER A 239 -6.27 -4.45 -23.53
CA SER A 239 -4.93 -4.04 -23.08
C SER A 239 -4.57 -2.65 -23.58
N ASN A 240 -4.72 -2.40 -24.87
CA ASN A 240 -4.38 -1.11 -25.46
C ASN A 240 -5.17 0.05 -24.83
N ILE A 241 -6.41 -0.18 -24.40
CA ILE A 241 -7.21 0.82 -23.70
C ILE A 241 -6.67 1.08 -22.28
N VAL A 242 -6.29 0.03 -21.56
CA VAL A 242 -5.78 0.16 -20.17
C VAL A 242 -4.39 0.81 -20.13
N VAL A 243 -3.61 0.75 -21.22
CA VAL A 243 -2.36 1.52 -21.38
C VAL A 243 -2.58 2.98 -21.01
N PHE A 244 -3.59 3.64 -21.60
CA PHE A 244 -3.88 5.06 -21.37
C PHE A 244 -4.16 5.35 -19.89
N LYS A 245 -4.96 4.47 -19.26
CA LYS A 245 -5.24 4.58 -17.82
C LYS A 245 -3.94 4.53 -17.00
N ASN A 246 -3.11 3.51 -17.23
CA ASN A 246 -1.88 3.30 -16.47
C ASN A 246 -0.85 4.42 -16.69
N ILE A 247 -0.80 4.99 -17.90
CA ILE A 247 0.00 6.18 -18.17
C ILE A 247 -0.48 7.32 -17.28
N GLY A 248 -1.77 7.64 -17.29
CA GLY A 248 -2.35 8.69 -16.43
C GLY A 248 -2.03 8.50 -14.95
N GLU A 249 -2.16 7.27 -14.45
CA GLU A 249 -1.84 6.93 -13.06
C GLU A 249 -0.35 7.09 -12.74
N THR A 250 0.53 6.70 -13.65
CA THR A 250 1.98 6.80 -13.46
C THR A 250 2.45 8.25 -13.51
N LEU A 251 1.87 9.07 -14.41
CA LEU A 251 2.11 10.52 -14.48
C LEU A 251 1.73 11.21 -13.17
N LEU A 252 0.60 10.81 -12.58
CA LEU A 252 0.12 11.39 -11.32
C LEU A 252 0.98 10.97 -10.13
N ILE A 253 1.47 9.72 -10.08
CA ILE A 253 2.22 9.19 -8.93
C ILE A 253 3.70 9.58 -8.93
N ASN A 254 4.34 9.69 -10.10
CA ASN A 254 5.78 9.95 -10.21
C ASN A 254 6.13 11.33 -10.82
N GLY A 255 5.13 12.06 -11.30
CA GLY A 255 5.34 13.33 -12.00
C GLY A 255 5.93 14.43 -11.11
N ASP A 256 5.58 14.45 -9.83
CA ASP A 256 6.07 15.41 -8.83
C ASP A 256 7.59 15.33 -8.64
N VAL A 257 8.14 14.12 -8.49
CA VAL A 257 9.59 13.89 -8.32
C VAL A 257 10.35 14.29 -9.58
N ILE A 258 9.80 13.99 -10.76
CA ILE A 258 10.43 14.30 -12.05
C ILE A 258 10.45 15.80 -12.31
N ILE A 259 9.33 16.48 -12.10
CA ILE A 259 9.24 17.93 -12.28
C ILE A 259 10.16 18.64 -11.28
N THR A 260 10.21 18.15 -10.03
CA THR A 260 11.16 18.65 -9.03
C THR A 260 12.61 18.46 -9.48
N ALA A 261 12.97 17.32 -10.06
CA ALA A 261 14.33 17.10 -10.54
C ALA A 261 14.74 18.07 -11.65
N LEU A 262 13.87 18.24 -12.65
CA LEU A 262 14.14 19.06 -13.83
C LEU A 262 14.11 20.56 -13.46
N LEU A 263 13.18 20.99 -12.61
CA LEU A 263 12.98 22.40 -12.33
C LEU A 263 13.57 22.88 -11.00
N LEU A 264 13.85 22.03 -10.03
CA LEU A 264 14.39 22.47 -8.73
C LEU A 264 15.83 21.98 -8.51
N GLY A 265 16.28 20.97 -9.27
CA GLY A 265 17.64 20.44 -9.23
C GLY A 265 17.77 19.11 -8.47
N LEU A 266 18.91 18.42 -8.61
CA LEU A 266 19.07 17.07 -8.08
C LEU A 266 19.16 17.02 -6.56
N ARG A 267 19.69 18.05 -5.89
CA ARG A 267 19.78 18.07 -4.42
C ARG A 267 18.41 18.15 -3.75
N ILE A 268 17.56 19.07 -4.23
CA ILE A 268 16.18 19.22 -3.75
C ILE A 268 15.35 17.98 -4.10
N SER A 269 15.55 17.43 -5.29
CA SER A 269 14.92 16.16 -5.65
C SER A 269 15.40 15.00 -4.77
N SER A 270 16.68 14.95 -4.40
CA SER A 270 17.23 13.95 -3.48
C SER A 270 16.56 14.02 -2.12
N THR A 271 16.45 15.21 -1.50
CA THR A 271 15.76 15.40 -0.22
C THR A 271 14.28 15.04 -0.30
N LEU A 272 13.58 15.46 -1.37
CA LEU A 272 12.20 15.04 -1.62
C LEU A 272 12.08 13.52 -1.74
N SER A 273 12.99 12.88 -2.47
CA SER A 273 12.97 11.44 -2.71
C SER A 273 13.17 10.62 -1.44
N LEU A 274 13.91 11.12 -0.46
CA LEU A 274 14.07 10.47 0.85
C LEU A 274 12.74 10.44 1.60
N TYR A 275 12.06 11.59 1.64
CA TYR A 275 10.74 11.71 2.23
C TYR A 275 9.71 10.82 1.50
N MET A 276 9.71 10.90 0.17
CA MET A 276 8.80 10.12 -0.66
C MET A 276 9.07 8.62 -0.58
N THR A 277 10.31 8.18 -0.36
CA THR A 277 10.59 6.75 -0.20
C THR A 277 9.87 6.18 1.02
N ILE A 278 9.84 6.91 2.15
CA ILE A 278 9.08 6.49 3.34
C ILE A 278 7.59 6.46 3.04
N THR A 279 7.06 7.55 2.49
CA THR A 279 5.65 7.68 2.11
C THR A 279 5.20 6.56 1.17
N VAL A 280 5.94 6.32 0.10
CA VAL A 280 5.63 5.32 -0.93
C VAL A 280 5.69 3.91 -0.36
N GLY A 281 6.65 3.64 0.53
CA GLY A 281 6.77 2.36 1.22
C GLY A 281 5.52 2.02 2.05
N VAL A 282 5.11 2.94 2.92
CA VAL A 282 3.90 2.76 3.75
C VAL A 282 2.64 2.65 2.87
N ARG A 283 2.52 3.52 1.85
CA ARG A 283 1.41 3.47 0.89
C ARG A 283 1.35 2.14 0.14
N SER A 284 2.48 1.55 -0.24
CA SER A 284 2.54 0.26 -0.95
C SER A 284 1.90 -0.87 -0.13
N ILE A 285 2.19 -0.91 1.18
CA ILE A 285 1.61 -1.90 2.10
C ILE A 285 0.08 -1.76 2.13
N MET A 286 -0.43 -0.53 2.25
CA MET A 286 -1.88 -0.26 2.26
C MET A 286 -2.56 -0.62 0.93
N MET A 287 -1.91 -0.33 -0.20
CA MET A 287 -2.41 -0.69 -1.52
C MET A 287 -2.54 -2.20 -1.70
N ILE A 288 -1.65 -3.01 -1.10
CA ILE A 288 -1.75 -4.49 -1.17
C ILE A 288 -2.97 -5.00 -0.41
N LEU A 289 -3.28 -4.42 0.75
CA LEU A 289 -4.46 -4.80 1.54
C LEU A 289 -5.76 -4.58 0.76
N ILE A 290 -5.84 -3.48 -0.02
CA ILE A 290 -7.01 -3.18 -0.87
C ILE A 290 -7.02 -4.06 -2.12
N ASN A 291 -5.89 -4.15 -2.83
CA ASN A 291 -5.79 -4.88 -4.09
C ASN A 291 -5.99 -6.39 -3.97
N SER A 292 -5.83 -6.94 -2.78
CA SER A 292 -6.10 -8.36 -2.52
C SER A 292 -7.57 -8.74 -2.72
N PHE A 293 -8.49 -7.76 -2.73
CA PHE A 293 -9.89 -8.00 -3.06
C PHE A 293 -10.17 -8.05 -4.58
N ARG A 294 -9.18 -7.71 -5.44
CA ARG A 294 -9.35 -7.69 -6.90
C ARG A 294 -9.80 -9.04 -7.47
N GLU A 295 -9.12 -10.11 -7.06
CA GLU A 295 -9.44 -11.48 -7.48
C GLU A 295 -10.82 -11.93 -6.96
N PHE A 296 -11.18 -11.51 -5.74
CA PHE A 296 -12.48 -11.79 -5.15
C PHE A 296 -13.62 -11.13 -5.94
N PHE A 297 -13.51 -9.83 -6.22
CA PHE A 297 -14.51 -9.13 -7.01
C PHE A 297 -14.56 -9.64 -8.45
N ALA A 298 -13.42 -9.96 -9.08
CA ALA A 298 -13.38 -10.55 -10.41
C ALA A 298 -14.12 -11.90 -10.47
N ALA A 299 -13.85 -12.80 -9.52
CA ALA A 299 -14.54 -14.10 -9.44
C ALA A 299 -16.04 -13.93 -9.11
N TRP A 300 -16.39 -12.98 -8.25
CA TRP A 300 -17.78 -12.71 -7.89
C TRP A 300 -18.58 -12.15 -9.07
N THR A 301 -18.02 -11.17 -9.80
CA THR A 301 -18.62 -10.61 -11.01
C THR A 301 -18.69 -11.66 -12.12
N ALA A 302 -17.70 -12.54 -12.26
CA ALA A 302 -17.75 -13.63 -13.23
C ALA A 302 -18.89 -14.64 -12.96
N LYS A 303 -19.26 -14.86 -11.68
CA LYS A 303 -20.35 -15.78 -11.29
C LYS A 303 -21.72 -15.12 -11.31
N ASN A 304 -21.84 -13.93 -10.72
CA ASN A 304 -23.12 -13.29 -10.46
C ASN A 304 -23.45 -12.17 -11.46
N GLY A 305 -22.52 -11.79 -12.34
CA GLY A 305 -22.65 -10.73 -13.35
C GLY A 305 -22.70 -9.31 -12.79
N ARG A 306 -23.08 -9.11 -11.52
CA ARG A 306 -23.29 -7.80 -10.89
C ARG A 306 -22.77 -7.75 -9.45
N VAL A 307 -22.47 -6.53 -9.00
CA VAL A 307 -22.00 -6.22 -7.64
C VAL A 307 -23.05 -5.37 -6.92
N ASP A 308 -23.52 -5.87 -5.78
CA ASP A 308 -24.46 -5.16 -4.90
C ASP A 308 -23.81 -3.95 -4.23
N TRP A 309 -24.55 -2.82 -4.16
CA TRP A 309 -24.11 -1.62 -3.45
C TRP A 309 -23.72 -1.89 -1.99
N LYS A 310 -24.49 -2.71 -1.26
CA LYS A 310 -24.19 -3.04 0.14
C LYS A 310 -22.84 -3.75 0.32
N SER A 311 -22.42 -4.56 -0.65
CA SER A 311 -21.13 -5.25 -0.62
C SER A 311 -19.99 -4.30 -0.96
N TYR A 312 -20.21 -3.40 -1.93
CA TYR A 312 -19.26 -2.34 -2.23
C TYR A 312 -19.07 -1.39 -1.04
N MET A 313 -20.16 -0.92 -0.42
CA MET A 313 -20.09 -0.02 0.73
C MET A 313 -19.26 -0.60 1.88
N LYS A 314 -19.36 -1.91 2.15
CA LYS A 314 -18.53 -2.57 3.18
C LYS A 314 -17.05 -2.60 2.81
N PHE A 315 -16.75 -2.83 1.53
CA PHE A 315 -15.37 -2.79 1.02
C PHE A 315 -14.81 -1.36 1.03
N GLU A 316 -15.64 -0.38 0.70
CA GLU A 316 -15.30 1.04 0.81
C GLU A 316 -15.04 1.44 2.27
N THR A 317 -15.90 1.07 3.22
CA THR A 317 -15.65 1.32 4.65
C THR A 317 -14.29 0.77 5.09
N TYR A 318 -13.93 -0.44 4.65
CA TYR A 318 -12.62 -1.04 4.91
C TYR A 318 -11.47 -0.22 4.33
N ALA A 319 -11.60 0.28 3.10
CA ALA A 319 -10.60 1.13 2.49
C ALA A 319 -10.47 2.50 3.18
N PHE A 320 -11.58 3.08 3.64
CA PHE A 320 -11.58 4.33 4.40
C PHE A 320 -10.89 4.18 5.77
N MET A 321 -11.07 3.04 6.46
CA MET A 321 -10.30 2.74 7.68
C MET A 321 -8.80 2.68 7.39
N ILE A 322 -8.40 1.97 6.34
CA ILE A 322 -6.99 1.84 5.91
C ILE A 322 -6.40 3.20 5.56
N ALA A 323 -7.15 4.02 4.82
CA ALA A 323 -6.72 5.35 4.42
C ALA A 323 -6.60 6.29 5.62
N GLY A 324 -7.51 6.23 6.59
CA GLY A 324 -7.38 6.95 7.86
C GLY A 324 -6.14 6.51 8.64
N PHE A 325 -5.86 5.21 8.67
CA PHE A 325 -4.66 4.66 9.33
C PHE A 325 -3.38 5.14 8.65
N LEU A 326 -3.34 5.10 7.32
CA LEU A 326 -2.25 5.64 6.54
C LEU A 326 -2.01 7.12 6.85
N PHE A 327 -3.06 7.94 6.87
CA PHE A 327 -2.93 9.37 7.12
C PHE A 327 -2.29 9.66 8.47
N VAL A 328 -2.85 9.10 9.55
CA VAL A 328 -2.39 9.38 10.91
C VAL A 328 -0.92 8.99 11.08
N ASN A 329 -0.55 7.80 10.60
CA ASN A 329 0.82 7.31 10.71
C ASN A 329 1.77 8.09 9.81
N GLN A 330 1.41 8.34 8.55
CA GLN A 330 2.31 9.04 7.62
C GLN A 330 2.48 10.51 7.99
N PHE A 331 1.40 11.20 8.36
CA PHE A 331 1.44 12.62 8.74
C PHE A 331 2.29 12.86 9.98
N ILE A 332 2.14 12.02 11.00
CA ILE A 332 2.86 12.20 12.25
C ILE A 332 4.25 11.60 12.17
N LEU A 333 4.43 10.35 11.74
CA LEU A 333 5.70 9.63 11.85
C LEU A 333 6.73 10.04 10.79
N SER A 334 6.30 10.37 9.56
CA SER A 334 7.24 10.58 8.44
C SER A 334 8.30 11.65 8.74
N PRO A 335 7.98 12.85 9.26
CA PRO A 335 9.00 13.84 9.63
C PRO A 335 10.04 13.31 10.63
N TYR A 336 9.62 12.56 11.65
CA TYR A 336 10.53 11.99 12.66
C TYR A 336 11.44 10.92 12.08
N PHE A 337 10.93 10.02 11.22
CA PHE A 337 11.78 9.00 10.60
C PHE A 337 12.76 9.58 9.58
N VAL A 338 12.30 10.53 8.77
CA VAL A 338 13.15 11.16 7.75
C VAL A 338 14.28 11.95 8.40
N THR A 339 13.97 12.72 9.45
CA THR A 339 14.98 13.48 10.21
C THR A 339 15.96 12.57 10.93
N THR A 340 15.48 11.56 11.64
CA THR A 340 16.35 10.66 12.41
C THR A 340 17.29 9.86 11.50
N LEU A 341 16.81 9.35 10.37
CA LEU A 341 17.62 8.48 9.51
C LEU A 341 18.55 9.25 8.58
N TYR A 342 18.08 10.35 7.98
CA TYR A 342 18.78 10.97 6.85
C TYR A 342 19.30 12.38 7.11
N ALA A 343 18.75 13.12 8.09
CA ALA A 343 19.21 14.49 8.35
C ALA A 343 20.70 14.57 8.71
N PRO A 344 21.28 13.69 9.55
CA PRO A 344 22.69 13.80 9.91
C PRO A 344 23.65 13.74 8.73
N GLN A 345 23.37 12.83 7.78
CA GLN A 345 24.20 12.65 6.60
C GLN A 345 24.17 13.89 5.69
N ILE A 346 23.00 14.50 5.55
CA ILE A 346 22.84 15.70 4.72
C ILE A 346 23.44 16.92 5.41
N ILE A 347 23.26 17.05 6.73
CA ILE A 347 23.84 18.17 7.50
C ILE A 347 25.36 18.09 7.51
N ASP A 348 25.95 16.89 7.64
CA ASP A 348 27.39 16.70 7.52
C ASP A 348 27.91 17.04 6.12
N GLN A 349 27.16 16.68 5.08
CA GLN A 349 27.45 17.12 3.70
C GLN A 349 27.34 18.63 3.52
N ILE A 350 26.35 19.28 4.14
CA ILE A 350 26.22 20.74 4.11
C ILE A 350 27.44 21.39 4.78
N ARG A 351 27.85 20.91 5.96
CA ARG A 351 29.00 21.43 6.72
C ARG A 351 30.32 21.25 5.97
N THR A 352 30.51 20.11 5.33
CA THR A 352 31.73 19.82 4.56
C THR A 352 31.71 20.51 3.18
N SER A 353 30.53 20.77 2.62
CA SER A 353 30.39 21.38 1.27
C SER A 353 30.89 22.81 1.16
N ASP A 354 30.96 23.58 2.26
CA ASP A 354 31.47 24.95 2.25
C ASP A 354 32.94 25.03 1.78
N SER A 355 33.64 23.89 1.70
CA SER A 355 35.03 23.74 1.20
C SER A 355 35.17 23.05 -0.17
N THR A 356 34.07 22.66 -0.82
CA THR A 356 34.07 21.87 -2.07
C THR A 356 33.65 22.70 -3.29
N LEU A 357 33.87 22.18 -4.51
CA LEU A 357 33.61 22.88 -5.80
C LEU A 357 32.17 23.39 -5.98
N ASN A 358 31.19 22.88 -5.23
CA ASN A 358 29.76 23.25 -5.35
C ASN A 358 29.12 23.40 -3.95
N PRO A 359 29.16 24.58 -3.31
CA PRO A 359 28.53 24.80 -1.99
C PRO A 359 27.00 24.72 -2.05
N TRP A 360 26.36 24.43 -0.91
CA TRP A 360 24.89 24.46 -0.81
C TRP A 360 24.37 25.89 -0.76
N THR A 361 23.44 26.23 -1.65
CA THR A 361 22.84 27.57 -1.69
C THR A 361 21.89 27.80 -0.51
N SER A 362 21.71 29.06 -0.10
CA SER A 362 20.80 29.42 1.01
C SER A 362 19.36 28.92 0.77
N GLN A 363 18.89 28.95 -0.47
CA GLN A 363 17.55 28.48 -0.85
C GLN A 363 17.42 26.94 -0.73
N GLU A 364 18.47 26.18 -1.09
CA GLU A 364 18.49 24.72 -0.89
C GLU A 364 18.41 24.35 0.60
N ARG A 365 19.08 25.12 1.47
CA ARG A 365 19.05 24.93 2.93
C ARG A 365 17.66 25.22 3.51
N GLU A 366 16.95 26.24 3.01
CA GLU A 366 15.57 26.53 3.42
C GLU A 366 14.61 25.41 3.02
N ILE A 367 14.75 24.86 1.80
CA ILE A 367 13.92 23.74 1.34
C ILE A 367 14.20 22.47 2.14
N PHE A 368 15.47 22.21 2.45
CA PHE A 368 15.81 21.10 3.33
C PHE A 368 15.07 21.23 4.68
N LYS A 369 15.11 22.41 5.29
CA LYS A 369 14.40 22.68 6.54
C LYS A 369 12.89 22.52 6.39
N SER A 370 12.29 22.96 5.28
CA SER A 370 10.85 22.84 5.05
C SER A 370 10.41 21.38 4.89
N ILE A 371 11.13 20.59 4.09
CA ILE A 371 10.82 19.16 3.84
C ILE A 371 10.94 18.34 5.13
N PHE A 372 11.98 18.58 5.93
CA PHE A 372 12.31 17.74 7.07
C PHE A 372 11.58 18.16 8.36
N TYR A 373 11.39 19.46 8.58
CA TYR A 373 10.92 19.97 9.87
C TYR A 373 9.50 20.54 9.86
N GLN A 374 8.97 20.99 8.72
CA GLN A 374 7.66 21.64 8.70
C GLN A 374 6.51 20.61 8.63
N PRO A 375 5.53 20.65 9.55
CA PRO A 375 4.37 19.76 9.51
C PRO A 375 3.47 19.98 8.26
N THR A 376 3.47 21.18 7.69
CA THR A 376 2.69 21.54 6.49
C THR A 376 3.05 20.67 5.29
N PHE A 377 4.35 20.41 5.10
CA PHE A 377 4.84 19.55 4.03
C PHE A 377 4.34 18.11 4.22
N SER A 378 4.45 17.60 5.45
CA SER A 378 3.95 16.26 5.80
C SER A 378 2.45 16.11 5.56
N LEU A 379 1.67 17.15 5.88
CA LEU A 379 0.22 17.18 5.69
C LEU A 379 -0.15 16.98 4.22
N LEU A 380 0.48 17.73 3.31
CA LEU A 380 0.18 17.65 1.88
C LEU A 380 0.53 16.28 1.28
N VAL A 381 1.69 15.74 1.66
CA VAL A 381 2.13 14.42 1.18
C VAL A 381 1.27 13.29 1.76
N ALA A 382 0.83 13.41 3.01
CA ALA A 382 -0.12 12.47 3.62
C ALA A 382 -1.49 12.54 2.94
N LEU A 383 -2.03 13.73 2.68
CA LEU A 383 -3.31 13.89 1.97
C LEU A 383 -3.27 13.31 0.55
N SER A 384 -2.22 13.59 -0.22
CA SER A 384 -2.09 13.04 -1.57
C SER A 384 -2.04 11.51 -1.55
N SER A 385 -1.30 10.93 -0.61
CA SER A 385 -1.22 9.47 -0.43
C SER A 385 -2.57 8.83 -0.10
N VAL A 386 -3.39 9.48 0.74
CA VAL A 386 -4.74 9.05 1.10
C VAL A 386 -5.64 9.02 -0.13
N PHE A 387 -5.66 10.10 -0.93
CA PHE A 387 -6.50 10.15 -2.13
C PHE A 387 -6.09 9.11 -3.18
N ILE A 388 -4.78 8.85 -3.33
CA ILE A 388 -4.29 7.78 -4.19
C ILE A 388 -4.81 6.40 -3.72
N VAL A 389 -4.81 6.16 -2.41
CA VAL A 389 -5.30 4.89 -1.82
C VAL A 389 -6.82 4.76 -1.92
N LEU A 390 -7.56 5.85 -1.71
CA LEU A 390 -9.03 5.87 -1.80
C LEU A 390 -9.56 5.65 -3.23
N ALA A 391 -8.77 5.95 -4.25
CA ALA A 391 -9.11 5.66 -5.64
C ALA A 391 -9.06 4.14 -5.97
N GLU A 392 -8.31 3.36 -5.20
CA GLU A 392 -8.01 1.97 -5.54
C GLU A 392 -9.18 0.98 -5.37
N PRO A 393 -10.06 1.08 -4.36
CA PRO A 393 -11.29 0.30 -4.28
C PRO A 393 -12.14 0.45 -5.53
N ALA A 394 -12.18 1.66 -6.08
CA ALA A 394 -12.95 1.92 -7.27
C ALA A 394 -12.32 1.25 -8.50
N ASN A 395 -10.99 1.34 -8.62
CA ASN A 395 -10.23 0.64 -9.65
C ASN A 395 -10.45 -0.87 -9.61
N VAL A 396 -10.44 -1.48 -8.42
CA VAL A 396 -10.67 -2.92 -8.25
C VAL A 396 -11.97 -3.38 -8.92
N LEU A 397 -13.05 -2.59 -8.80
CA LEU A 397 -14.34 -2.87 -9.43
C LEU A 397 -14.35 -2.65 -10.94
N VAL A 398 -13.71 -1.57 -11.40
CA VAL A 398 -13.52 -1.30 -12.83
C VAL A 398 -12.81 -2.47 -13.50
N TYR A 399 -11.78 -3.02 -12.85
CA TYR A 399 -11.10 -4.24 -13.28
C TYR A 399 -12.03 -5.45 -13.26
N ALA A 400 -12.80 -5.67 -12.19
CA ALA A 400 -13.70 -6.81 -12.11
C ALA A 400 -14.79 -6.86 -13.20
N LYS A 401 -15.37 -5.70 -13.60
CA LYS A 401 -16.45 -5.62 -14.60
C LYS A 401 -15.97 -5.50 -16.05
N ALA A 402 -14.67 -5.34 -16.27
CA ALA A 402 -14.06 -5.10 -17.59
C ALA A 402 -14.52 -3.82 -18.33
N ASN A 403 -15.02 -2.81 -17.60
CA ASN A 403 -15.44 -1.51 -18.15
C ASN A 403 -14.28 -0.50 -18.23
N TYR A 404 -13.18 -0.88 -18.89
CA TYR A 404 -11.95 -0.08 -18.92
C TYR A 404 -12.04 1.17 -19.77
N LYS A 405 -12.78 1.11 -20.89
CA LYS A 405 -12.80 2.17 -21.91
C LYS A 405 -13.28 3.50 -21.36
N GLN A 406 -14.30 3.48 -20.51
CA GLN A 406 -14.92 4.68 -19.98
C GLN A 406 -14.07 5.34 -18.89
N THR A 407 -13.27 4.58 -18.15
CA THR A 407 -12.43 5.09 -17.05
C THR A 407 -11.01 5.43 -17.46
N ALA A 408 -10.51 4.84 -18.55
CA ALA A 408 -9.14 5.03 -19.00
C ALA A 408 -8.86 6.45 -19.49
N ILE A 409 -9.73 7.00 -20.37
CA ILE A 409 -9.51 8.31 -20.98
C ILE A 409 -9.52 9.43 -19.93
N PRO A 410 -10.48 9.51 -18.99
CA PRO A 410 -10.48 10.60 -18.00
C PRO A 410 -9.30 10.49 -17.02
N THR A 411 -8.89 9.28 -16.64
CA THR A 411 -7.71 9.08 -15.80
C THR A 411 -6.43 9.54 -16.50
N PHE A 412 -6.32 9.28 -17.81
CA PHE A 412 -5.23 9.79 -18.64
C PHE A 412 -5.21 11.33 -18.68
N ILE A 413 -6.37 11.95 -18.94
CA ILE A 413 -6.49 13.41 -18.99
C ILE A 413 -6.10 14.04 -17.66
N ILE A 414 -6.57 13.51 -16.53
CA ILE A 414 -6.21 14.03 -15.19
C ILE A 414 -4.69 13.92 -14.94
N GLY A 415 -4.06 12.83 -15.34
CA GLY A 415 -2.60 12.66 -15.24
C GLY A 415 -1.82 13.68 -16.09
N CYS A 416 -2.26 13.92 -17.33
CA CYS A 416 -1.65 14.93 -18.20
C CYS A 416 -1.84 16.35 -17.64
N LEU A 417 -3.05 16.69 -17.19
CA LEU A 417 -3.33 17.98 -16.56
C LEU A 417 -2.47 18.21 -15.32
N ASN A 418 -2.24 17.16 -14.51
CA ASN A 418 -1.37 17.27 -13.34
C ASN A 418 0.05 17.74 -13.71
N ILE A 419 0.66 17.13 -14.73
CA ILE A 419 2.01 17.50 -15.18
C ILE A 419 2.03 18.90 -15.76
N VAL A 420 1.05 19.23 -16.61
CA VAL A 420 0.95 20.56 -17.22
C VAL A 420 0.88 21.63 -16.14
N PHE A 421 -0.04 21.48 -15.18
CA PHE A 421 -0.19 22.46 -14.10
C PHE A 421 1.02 22.51 -13.17
N CYS A 422 1.60 21.37 -12.79
CA CYS A 422 2.82 21.34 -11.97
C CYS A 422 4.00 22.01 -12.68
N PHE A 423 4.15 21.78 -13.99
CA PHE A 423 5.23 22.38 -14.78
C PHE A 423 5.07 23.90 -14.87
N PHE A 424 3.87 24.39 -15.22
CA PHE A 424 3.60 25.82 -15.32
C PHE A 424 3.72 26.52 -13.96
N SER A 425 3.18 25.94 -12.89
CA SER A 425 3.29 26.54 -11.55
C SER A 425 4.74 26.62 -11.09
N ALA A 426 5.51 25.54 -11.28
CA ALA A 426 6.92 25.50 -10.91
C ALA A 426 7.75 26.52 -11.71
N LEU A 427 7.45 26.72 -12.99
CA LEU A 427 8.12 27.71 -13.83
C LEU A 427 7.86 29.14 -13.34
N ILE A 428 6.60 29.46 -13.01
CA ILE A 428 6.20 30.78 -12.48
C ILE A 428 6.92 31.07 -11.15
N TRP A 429 6.90 30.12 -10.21
CA TRP A 429 7.50 30.33 -8.89
C TRP A 429 9.04 30.33 -8.92
N ARG A 430 9.65 29.50 -9.77
CA ARG A 430 11.11 29.46 -9.94
C ARG A 430 11.63 30.70 -10.66
N PHE A 431 11.14 30.98 -11.86
CA PHE A 431 11.71 32.03 -12.71
C PHE A 431 11.04 33.39 -12.50
N GLY A 432 9.76 33.43 -12.13
CA GLY A 432 9.04 34.68 -11.88
C GLY A 432 9.32 35.28 -10.51
N PHE A 433 9.26 34.47 -9.45
CA PHE A 433 9.39 34.94 -8.06
C PHE A 433 10.68 34.52 -7.36
N ASN A 434 11.57 33.78 -8.04
CA ASN A 434 12.83 33.24 -7.50
C ASN A 434 12.68 32.52 -6.15
N ASN A 435 11.54 31.84 -5.94
CA ASN A 435 11.22 31.16 -4.68
C ASN A 435 11.01 29.66 -4.92
N LEU A 436 12.08 28.90 -4.70
CA LEU A 436 12.10 27.45 -4.89
C LEU A 436 11.17 26.71 -3.90
N ALA A 437 10.97 27.24 -2.68
CA ALA A 437 10.11 26.61 -1.69
C ALA A 437 8.63 26.70 -2.10
N ALA A 438 8.18 27.88 -2.56
CA ALA A 438 6.83 28.07 -3.08
C ALA A 438 6.57 27.21 -4.32
N ALA A 439 7.57 27.05 -5.20
CA ALA A 439 7.48 26.17 -6.36
C ALA A 439 7.21 24.71 -5.93
N LEU A 440 7.96 24.17 -4.97
CA LEU A 440 7.77 22.81 -4.45
C LEU A 440 6.40 22.62 -3.77
N TYR A 441 5.96 23.57 -2.95
CA TYR A 441 4.63 23.53 -2.35
C TYR A 441 3.52 23.57 -3.41
N SER A 442 3.69 24.35 -4.48
CA SER A 442 2.71 24.41 -5.58
C SER A 442 2.55 23.06 -6.28
N ILE A 443 3.66 22.35 -6.56
CA ILE A 443 3.65 21.01 -7.17
C ILE A 443 2.84 20.03 -6.30
N LEU A 444 3.06 20.06 -4.99
CA LEU A 444 2.36 19.17 -4.05
C LEU A 444 0.88 19.48 -3.91
N ILE A 445 0.50 20.76 -3.86
CA ILE A 445 -0.91 21.18 -3.79
C ILE A 445 -1.66 20.73 -5.05
N ILE A 446 -1.08 20.94 -6.23
CA ILE A 446 -1.68 20.52 -7.50
C ILE A 446 -1.81 18.99 -7.55
N THR A 447 -0.75 18.27 -7.15
CA THR A 447 -0.78 16.80 -7.10
C THR A 447 -1.85 16.29 -6.13
N CYS A 448 -2.01 16.93 -4.98
CA CYS A 448 -3.06 16.61 -4.01
C CYS A 448 -4.46 16.83 -4.61
N LEU A 449 -4.68 17.99 -5.26
CA LEU A 449 -5.95 18.34 -5.89
C LEU A 449 -6.31 17.38 -7.03
N MET A 450 -5.35 17.06 -7.91
CA MET A 450 -5.57 16.12 -9.02
C MET A 450 -5.83 14.69 -8.54
N SER A 451 -5.15 14.27 -7.45
CA SER A 451 -5.42 12.99 -6.80
C SER A 451 -6.86 12.92 -6.25
N PHE A 452 -7.33 14.01 -5.66
CA PHE A 452 -8.70 14.12 -5.17
C PHE A 452 -9.73 14.09 -6.31
N LEU A 453 -9.50 14.84 -7.39
CA LEU A 453 -10.36 14.83 -8.58
C LEU A 453 -10.46 13.42 -9.20
N ARG A 454 -9.34 12.71 -9.30
CA ARG A 454 -9.33 11.31 -9.77
C ARG A 454 -10.18 10.41 -8.88
N PHE A 455 -10.04 10.55 -7.57
CA PHE A 455 -10.84 9.78 -6.60
C PHE A 455 -12.34 10.07 -6.78
N LEU A 456 -12.75 11.34 -6.81
CA LEU A 456 -14.15 11.73 -6.99
C LEU A 456 -14.73 11.19 -8.31
N TYR A 457 -13.96 11.31 -9.41
CA TYR A 457 -14.40 10.81 -10.70
C TYR A 457 -14.66 9.30 -10.68
N LEU A 458 -13.71 8.50 -10.18
CA LEU A 458 -13.85 7.05 -10.10
C LEU A 458 -14.96 6.63 -9.14
N TRP A 459 -15.14 7.38 -8.05
CA TRP A 459 -16.21 7.15 -7.08
C TRP A 459 -17.60 7.39 -7.70
N CYS A 460 -17.80 8.54 -8.35
CA CYS A 460 -19.03 8.87 -9.07
C CYS A 460 -19.33 7.88 -10.19
N TYR A 461 -18.30 7.50 -10.97
CA TYR A 461 -18.46 6.50 -12.02
C TYR A 461 -18.95 5.17 -11.47
N ASN A 462 -18.40 4.73 -10.34
CA ASN A 462 -18.81 3.49 -9.71
C ASN A 462 -20.25 3.54 -9.21
N TRP A 463 -20.61 4.64 -8.55
CA TRP A 463 -21.94 4.88 -8.02
C TRP A 463 -23.02 4.84 -9.11
N ILE A 464 -22.75 5.42 -10.29
CA ILE A 464 -23.71 5.49 -11.40
C ILE A 464 -23.76 4.18 -12.20
N PHE A 465 -22.60 3.60 -12.57
CA PHE A 465 -22.55 2.58 -13.63
C PHE A 465 -22.18 1.16 -13.18
N LEU A 466 -21.49 1.00 -12.05
CA LEU A 466 -20.94 -0.30 -11.65
C LEU A 466 -21.81 -1.02 -10.62
N THR A 467 -22.32 -0.31 -9.63
CA THR A 467 -23.07 -0.89 -8.52
C THR A 467 -24.58 -0.85 -8.76
N TYR A 468 -25.28 -1.90 -8.32
CA TYR A 468 -26.73 -1.97 -8.43
C TYR A 468 -27.44 -1.42 -7.18
N ASN A 469 -28.53 -0.69 -7.39
CA ASN A 469 -29.36 -0.08 -6.33
C ASN A 469 -28.56 0.85 -5.39
N SER A 470 -27.76 1.72 -6.02
CA SER A 470 -26.91 2.68 -5.34
C SER A 470 -27.73 3.68 -4.53
N ASN A 471 -27.38 3.85 -3.25
CA ASN A 471 -28.07 4.75 -2.33
C ASN A 471 -27.05 5.61 -1.57
N PHE A 472 -27.36 6.88 -1.31
CA PHE A 472 -26.51 7.75 -0.50
C PHE A 472 -26.45 7.35 0.99
N LYS A 473 -27.37 6.48 1.44
CA LYS A 473 -27.35 5.89 2.79
C LYS A 473 -26.06 5.08 2.98
N GLY A 474 -25.16 5.57 3.84
CA GLY A 474 -23.86 4.94 4.09
C GLY A 474 -22.66 5.83 3.76
N VAL A 475 -22.80 6.71 2.77
CA VAL A 475 -21.68 7.52 2.23
C VAL A 475 -21.17 8.52 3.27
N PHE A 476 -22.07 9.24 3.92
CA PHE A 476 -21.73 10.17 5.00
C PHE A 476 -20.95 9.49 6.12
N TRP A 477 -21.39 8.30 6.54
CA TRP A 477 -20.73 7.52 7.58
C TRP A 477 -19.33 7.10 7.18
N ASN A 478 -19.12 6.67 5.92
CA ASN A 478 -17.79 6.36 5.40
C ASN A 478 -16.87 7.59 5.44
N TRP A 479 -17.34 8.76 5.00
CA TRP A 479 -16.57 10.00 5.09
C TRP A 479 -16.20 10.38 6.52
N MET A 480 -17.11 10.22 7.49
CA MET A 480 -16.80 10.47 8.90
C MET A 480 -15.74 9.51 9.47
N ILE A 481 -15.71 8.27 8.99
CA ILE A 481 -14.68 7.29 9.39
C ILE A 481 -13.28 7.76 8.99
N LEU A 482 -13.15 8.48 7.87
CA LEU A 482 -11.90 9.04 7.39
C LEU A 482 -11.62 10.42 7.99
N LEU A 483 -12.57 11.35 7.97
CA LEU A 483 -12.34 12.76 8.36
C LEU A 483 -12.05 12.92 9.85
N VAL A 484 -12.75 12.18 10.72
CA VAL A 484 -12.61 12.36 12.18
C VAL A 484 -11.18 12.03 12.65
N PRO A 485 -10.56 10.88 12.31
CA PRO A 485 -9.18 10.59 12.69
C PRO A 485 -8.16 11.56 12.06
N MET A 486 -8.41 12.04 10.85
CA MET A 486 -7.54 13.02 10.20
C MET A 486 -7.55 14.36 10.94
N ILE A 487 -8.73 14.89 11.27
CA ILE A 487 -8.87 16.14 12.01
C ILE A 487 -8.22 16.02 13.39
N ILE A 488 -8.46 14.91 14.10
CA ILE A 488 -7.83 14.64 15.40
C ILE A 488 -6.30 14.63 15.26
N ALA A 489 -5.75 13.94 14.25
CA ALA A 489 -4.31 13.90 14.03
C ALA A 489 -3.71 15.27 13.68
N ILE A 490 -4.40 16.07 12.88
CA ILE A 490 -4.01 17.46 12.56
C ILE A 490 -3.97 18.30 13.84
N LEU A 491 -5.03 18.27 14.65
CA LEU A 491 -5.10 19.01 15.91
C LEU A 491 -4.01 18.57 16.88
N VAL A 492 -3.83 17.27 17.09
CA VAL A 492 -2.79 16.73 17.98
C VAL A 492 -1.39 17.14 17.50
N ASN A 493 -1.13 17.11 16.20
CA ASN A 493 0.20 17.44 15.69
C ASN A 493 0.51 18.94 15.83
N TYR A 494 -0.42 19.83 15.44
CA TYR A 494 -0.19 21.27 15.50
C TYR A 494 -0.26 21.85 16.92
N LEU A 495 -1.13 21.33 17.78
CA LEU A 495 -1.31 21.86 19.14
C LEU A 495 -0.29 21.29 20.14
N PHE A 496 0.08 20.00 19.99
CA PHE A 496 0.85 19.28 21.00
C PHE A 496 2.22 18.82 20.48
N LEU A 497 2.27 17.99 19.44
CA LEU A 497 3.52 17.34 19.03
C LEU A 497 4.55 18.31 18.47
N SER A 498 4.15 19.25 17.62
CA SER A 498 5.07 20.26 17.06
C SER A 498 5.65 21.19 18.12
N LYS A 499 4.99 21.38 19.27
CA LYS A 499 5.50 22.21 20.37
C LYS A 499 6.37 21.43 21.35
N THR A 500 6.00 20.20 21.64
CA THR A 500 6.65 19.36 22.67
C THR A 500 7.78 18.48 22.12
N TYR A 501 7.64 18.04 20.87
CA TYR A 501 8.48 17.05 20.21
C TYR A 501 8.91 17.60 18.84
N ASN A 502 9.68 18.69 18.84
CA ASN A 502 10.12 19.31 17.59
C ASN A 502 11.11 18.43 16.83
N ALA A 503 10.85 18.16 15.55
CA ALA A 503 11.72 17.33 14.71
C ALA A 503 13.14 17.91 14.51
N SER A 504 13.30 19.23 14.72
CA SER A 504 14.61 19.91 14.69
C SER A 504 15.47 19.66 15.93
N GLN A 505 14.87 19.24 17.06
CA GLN A 505 15.57 19.01 18.34
C GLN A 505 16.04 17.57 18.50
N ILE A 506 15.88 16.73 17.48
CA ILE A 506 16.29 15.32 17.52
C ILE A 506 17.82 15.20 17.60
N TYR A 507 18.54 16.14 17.00
CA TYR A 507 20.00 16.19 17.01
C TYR A 507 20.48 17.51 17.63
N ASN A 508 21.54 17.42 18.43
CA ASN A 508 22.27 18.60 18.90
C ASN A 508 23.09 19.22 17.77
N ILE A 509 23.65 20.42 18.02
CA ILE A 509 24.53 21.15 17.08
C ILE A 509 25.73 20.28 16.64
N ASP A 510 26.16 19.35 17.50
CA ASP A 510 27.23 18.38 17.23
C ASP A 510 26.76 17.07 16.57
N LEU A 511 25.52 17.01 16.07
CA LEU A 511 24.91 15.82 15.44
C LEU A 511 24.77 14.59 16.35
N GLN A 512 24.89 14.77 17.67
CA GLN A 512 24.58 13.70 18.63
C GLN A 512 23.05 13.57 18.80
N PRO A 513 22.50 12.34 18.82
CA PRO A 513 21.07 12.13 18.98
C PRO A 513 20.63 12.48 20.40
N VAL A 514 19.81 13.52 20.54
CA VAL A 514 19.16 13.91 21.81
C VAL A 514 18.08 12.90 22.17
N TRP A 515 17.42 12.34 21.16
CA TRP A 515 16.47 11.25 21.33
C TRP A 515 17.17 9.92 21.06
N GLY A 516 17.39 9.14 22.12
CA GLY A 516 17.85 7.76 21.96
C GLY A 516 16.86 6.92 21.14
N TRP A 517 17.37 5.92 20.43
CA TRP A 517 16.59 4.99 19.59
C TRP A 517 15.36 4.41 20.30
N GLN A 518 15.46 4.18 21.60
CA GLN A 518 14.36 3.66 22.42
C GLN A 518 13.15 4.61 22.48
N LYS A 519 13.37 5.92 22.64
CA LYS A 519 12.26 6.90 22.67
C LYS A 519 11.53 6.96 21.33
N LEU A 520 12.29 6.91 20.23
CA LEU A 520 11.76 6.91 18.86
C LEU A 520 10.95 5.63 18.57
N LEU A 521 11.47 4.46 18.95
CA LEU A 521 10.76 3.19 18.79
C LEU A 521 9.48 3.15 19.64
N ASN A 522 9.52 3.64 20.88
CA ASN A 522 8.34 3.74 21.73
C ASN A 522 7.29 4.68 21.13
N PHE A 523 7.72 5.83 20.59
CA PHE A 523 6.83 6.75 19.88
C PHE A 523 6.20 6.10 18.65
N PHE A 524 7.00 5.38 17.86
CA PHE A 524 6.53 4.67 16.66
C PHE A 524 5.48 3.61 16.99
N PHE A 525 5.79 2.65 17.86
CA PHE A 525 4.86 1.59 18.21
C PHE A 525 3.65 2.14 18.96
N GLY A 526 3.87 3.09 19.89
CA GLY A 526 2.79 3.76 20.61
C GLY A 526 1.79 4.42 19.67
N LEU A 527 2.25 5.11 18.63
CA LEU A 527 1.39 5.77 17.65
C LEU A 527 0.65 4.77 16.75
N ILE A 528 1.30 3.69 16.34
CA ILE A 528 0.63 2.63 15.56
C ILE A 528 -0.52 2.01 16.38
N PHE A 529 -0.29 1.66 17.64
CA PHE A 529 -1.33 1.09 18.49
C PHE A 529 -2.45 2.10 18.79
N ALA A 530 -2.09 3.35 19.10
CA ALA A 530 -3.07 4.41 19.36
C ALA A 530 -3.92 4.70 18.11
N SER A 531 -3.31 4.83 16.93
CA SER A 531 -4.02 5.08 15.68
C SER A 531 -4.95 3.94 15.30
N LEU A 532 -4.52 2.67 15.46
CA LEU A 532 -5.40 1.51 15.28
C LEU A 532 -6.62 1.60 16.22
N PHE A 533 -6.40 1.86 17.51
CA PHE A 533 -7.49 1.94 18.47
C PHE A 533 -8.48 3.06 18.14
N VAL A 534 -8.00 4.27 17.83
CA VAL A 534 -8.83 5.43 17.46
C VAL A 534 -9.66 5.12 16.22
N ILE A 535 -9.06 4.50 15.19
CA ILE A 535 -9.76 4.20 13.94
C ILE A 535 -10.80 3.11 14.14
N PHE A 536 -10.48 2.07 14.91
CA PHE A 536 -11.46 1.03 15.22
C PHE A 536 -12.62 1.58 16.06
N ALA A 537 -12.34 2.37 17.10
CA ALA A 537 -13.37 2.99 17.92
C ALA A 537 -14.27 3.91 17.09
N ASN A 538 -13.67 4.82 16.30
CA ASN A 538 -14.40 5.72 15.41
C ASN A 538 -15.23 4.92 14.38
N SER A 539 -14.68 3.85 13.82
CA SER A 539 -15.40 3.08 12.82
C SER A 539 -16.56 2.27 13.37
N ILE A 540 -16.45 1.76 14.60
CA ILE A 540 -17.54 1.08 15.30
C ILE A 540 -18.67 2.07 15.62
N PHE A 541 -18.33 3.29 16.01
CA PHE A 541 -19.29 4.35 16.31
C PHE A 541 -20.14 4.70 15.08
N TRP A 542 -19.51 4.94 13.93
CA TRP A 542 -20.22 5.40 12.74
C TRP A 542 -20.85 4.28 11.89
N SER A 543 -20.34 3.04 11.91
CA SER A 543 -20.83 1.96 11.03
C SER A 543 -20.86 0.56 11.70
N PRO A 544 -21.57 0.37 12.82
CA PRO A 544 -21.47 -0.83 13.65
C PRO A 544 -21.78 -2.14 12.90
N SER A 545 -22.71 -2.14 11.94
CA SER A 545 -23.10 -3.35 11.19
C SER A 545 -22.03 -3.81 10.19
N SER A 546 -21.39 -2.87 9.49
CA SER A 546 -20.30 -3.16 8.53
C SER A 546 -19.04 -3.62 9.26
N VAL A 547 -18.66 -2.94 10.35
CA VAL A 547 -17.44 -3.24 11.10
C VAL A 547 -17.55 -4.55 11.88
N ARG A 548 -18.69 -4.83 12.53
CA ARG A 548 -18.91 -6.13 13.21
C ARG A 548 -18.78 -7.30 12.23
N GLY A 549 -19.25 -7.13 11.00
CA GLY A 549 -19.12 -8.13 9.93
C GLY A 549 -17.67 -8.38 9.49
N LEU A 550 -16.82 -7.34 9.48
CA LEU A 550 -15.38 -7.47 9.22
C LEU A 550 -14.67 -8.16 10.40
N PHE A 551 -14.97 -7.76 11.63
CA PHE A 551 -14.36 -8.30 12.85
C PHE A 551 -14.61 -9.79 13.03
N LEU A 552 -15.86 -10.23 12.86
CA LEU A 552 -16.26 -11.64 13.00
C LEU A 552 -15.58 -12.56 11.97
N ARG A 553 -15.03 -12.00 10.89
CA ARG A 553 -14.38 -12.75 9.81
C ARG A 553 -12.85 -12.78 9.91
N LEU A 554 -12.24 -12.05 10.85
CA LEU A 554 -10.80 -12.16 11.13
C LEU A 554 -10.49 -13.58 11.63
N PRO A 555 -9.43 -14.25 11.16
CA PRO A 555 -9.22 -15.68 11.42
C PRO A 555 -9.09 -16.04 12.90
N LEU A 556 -8.44 -15.19 13.70
CA LEU A 556 -8.32 -15.36 15.15
C LEU A 556 -9.66 -15.16 15.86
N VAL A 557 -10.38 -14.07 15.53
CA VAL A 557 -11.69 -13.75 16.11
C VAL A 557 -12.73 -14.78 15.72
N TYR A 558 -12.74 -15.21 14.46
CA TYR A 558 -13.60 -16.26 13.94
C TYR A 558 -13.35 -17.57 14.68
N LYS A 559 -12.10 -17.99 14.88
CA LYS A 559 -11.77 -19.21 15.64
C LYS A 559 -12.24 -19.13 17.09
N ILE A 560 -12.09 -17.98 17.75
CA ILE A 560 -12.56 -17.76 19.13
C ILE A 560 -14.09 -17.75 19.17
N TRP A 561 -14.72 -17.09 18.21
CA TRP A 561 -16.17 -16.94 18.12
C TRP A 561 -16.87 -18.24 17.75
N THR A 562 -16.36 -19.01 16.78
CA THR A 562 -16.88 -20.34 16.46
C THR A 562 -16.67 -21.29 17.64
N LYS A 563 -15.51 -21.28 18.29
CA LYS A 563 -15.29 -22.09 19.51
C LYS A 563 -16.27 -21.74 20.62
N ARG A 564 -16.59 -20.44 20.81
CA ARG A 564 -17.65 -20.00 21.73
C ARG A 564 -19.04 -20.45 21.26
N GLN A 565 -19.37 -20.32 19.98
CA GLN A 565 -20.65 -20.76 19.44
C GLN A 565 -20.83 -22.27 19.55
N ASP A 566 -19.79 -23.05 19.26
CA ASP A 566 -19.79 -24.51 19.39
C ASP A 566 -19.95 -24.89 20.86
N LYS A 567 -19.26 -24.21 21.79
CA LYS A 567 -19.48 -24.39 23.23
C LYS A 567 -20.93 -24.06 23.63
N MET A 568 -21.51 -22.98 23.09
CA MET A 568 -22.91 -22.61 23.33
C MET A 568 -23.92 -23.55 22.63
N ARG A 569 -23.54 -24.20 21.53
CA ARG A 569 -24.34 -25.24 20.85
C ARG A 569 -24.31 -26.54 21.64
N ILE A 570 -23.16 -26.91 22.19
CA ILE A 570 -23.01 -28.06 23.09
C ILE A 570 -23.81 -27.84 24.38
N LEU A 571 -23.72 -26.66 24.99
CA LEU A 571 -24.52 -26.30 26.16
C LEU A 571 -26.03 -26.31 25.86
N ARG A 572 -26.45 -25.80 24.70
CA ARG A 572 -27.83 -25.89 24.25
C ARG A 572 -28.27 -27.34 24.05
N ARG A 573 -27.45 -28.18 23.39
CA ARG A 573 -27.74 -29.62 23.23
C ARG A 573 -27.87 -30.34 24.56
N LYS A 574 -26.96 -30.12 25.51
CA LYS A 574 -27.06 -30.69 26.85
C LYS A 574 -28.34 -30.27 27.55
N LYS A 575 -28.70 -28.99 27.48
CA LYS A 575 -29.97 -28.49 28.03
C LYS A 575 -31.18 -29.18 27.40
N TYR A 576 -31.18 -29.37 26.08
CA TYR A 576 -32.26 -30.10 25.41
C TYR A 576 -32.25 -31.60 25.72
N GLU A 577 -31.09 -32.24 25.87
CA GLU A 577 -30.98 -33.64 26.32
C GLU A 577 -31.48 -33.80 27.76
N ASP A 578 -31.10 -32.91 28.67
CA ASP A 578 -31.59 -32.89 30.05
C ASP A 578 -33.11 -32.67 30.09
N ASP A 579 -33.64 -31.72 29.29
CA ASP A 579 -35.09 -31.49 29.16
C ASP A 579 -35.79 -32.75 28.59
N PHE A 580 -35.20 -33.46 27.62
CA PHE A 580 -35.75 -34.71 27.08
C PHE A 580 -35.68 -35.88 28.07
N ILE A 581 -34.62 -35.99 28.87
CA ILE A 581 -34.50 -36.99 29.94
C ILE A 581 -35.56 -36.74 31.01
N THR A 582 -35.77 -35.47 31.41
CA THR A 582 -36.85 -35.11 32.34
C THR A 582 -38.26 -35.33 31.78
N LEU A 583 -38.44 -35.34 30.46
CA LEU A 583 -39.73 -35.64 29.82
C LEU A 583 -39.96 -37.15 29.58
N THR A 584 -38.90 -37.96 29.60
CA THR A 584 -38.97 -39.41 29.36
C THR A 584 -38.92 -40.22 30.66
N GLU A 585 -38.38 -39.66 31.74
CA GLU A 585 -38.65 -40.15 33.08
C GLU A 585 -40.13 -39.91 33.39
N ALA A 586 -40.90 -40.99 33.53
CA ALA A 586 -42.27 -40.90 34.01
C ALA A 586 -42.22 -40.33 35.43
N GLU A 587 -42.58 -39.05 35.58
CA GLU A 587 -42.80 -38.46 36.90
C GLU A 587 -43.90 -39.28 37.60
N MET A 588 -43.50 -40.17 38.51
CA MET A 588 -44.41 -40.95 39.32
C MET A 588 -45.24 -39.96 40.14
N PRO A 589 -46.56 -39.81 39.90
CA PRO A 589 -47.37 -38.75 40.53
C PRO A 589 -47.31 -38.81 42.06
N TYR A 590 -47.11 -40.01 42.59
CA TYR A 590 -46.96 -40.29 44.00
C TYR A 590 -45.70 -39.67 44.62
N GLN A 591 -44.60 -39.56 43.87
CA GLN A 591 -43.32 -39.08 44.39
C GLN A 591 -43.33 -37.56 44.58
N LYS A 592 -43.93 -36.81 43.65
CA LYS A 592 -44.21 -35.38 43.81
C LYS A 592 -45.25 -35.10 44.90
N MET A 593 -46.28 -35.96 45.04
CA MET A 593 -47.22 -35.83 46.16
C MET A 593 -46.53 -36.07 47.50
N TRP A 594 -45.64 -37.07 47.59
CA TRP A 594 -44.87 -37.35 48.80
C TRP A 594 -43.91 -36.22 49.17
N GLU A 595 -43.16 -35.67 48.20
CA GLU A 595 -42.30 -34.51 48.44
C GLU A 595 -43.10 -33.26 48.85
N ARG A 596 -44.29 -33.07 48.26
CA ARG A 596 -45.22 -31.99 48.64
C ARG A 596 -45.78 -32.20 50.05
N GLU A 597 -46.11 -33.43 50.44
CA GLU A 597 -46.53 -33.77 51.80
C GLU A 597 -45.39 -33.64 52.82
N GLU A 598 -44.17 -34.03 52.47
CA GLU A 598 -42.99 -33.85 53.33
C GLU A 598 -42.65 -32.38 53.54
N THR A 599 -42.72 -31.56 52.49
CA THR A 599 -42.51 -30.11 52.59
C THR A 599 -43.62 -29.44 53.39
N LEU A 600 -44.88 -29.86 53.21
CA LEU A 600 -45.99 -29.43 54.06
C LEU A 600 -45.75 -29.82 55.52
N ARG A 601 -45.43 -31.08 55.83
CA ARG A 601 -45.13 -31.55 57.21
C ARG A 601 -43.94 -30.82 57.84
N LYS A 602 -42.88 -30.53 57.07
CA LYS A 602 -41.73 -29.73 57.54
C LYS A 602 -42.14 -28.30 57.86
N ASN A 603 -43.05 -27.72 57.07
CA ASN A 603 -43.59 -26.39 57.33
C ASN A 603 -44.55 -26.37 58.53
N THR A 604 -45.41 -27.39 58.71
CA THR A 604 -46.30 -27.50 59.88
C THR A 604 -45.51 -27.65 61.19
N LYS A 605 -44.45 -28.47 61.20
CA LYS A 605 -43.52 -28.60 62.36
C LYS A 605 -42.74 -27.32 62.68
N LYS A 606 -42.63 -26.38 61.72
CA LYS A 606 -42.05 -25.06 61.95
C LYS A 606 -43.07 -24.11 62.56
N ILE A 607 -44.34 -24.19 62.15
CA ILE A 607 -45.43 -23.34 62.66
C ILE A 607 -45.72 -23.67 64.14
N ASP A 608 -45.73 -24.95 64.54
CA ASP A 608 -45.93 -25.34 65.96
C ASP A 608 -44.80 -24.92 66.91
N LYS A 609 -43.64 -24.48 66.37
CA LYS A 609 -42.51 -23.98 67.18
C LYS A 609 -42.49 -22.46 67.31
N ASP A 610 -43.29 -21.75 66.52
CA ASP A 610 -43.29 -20.29 66.42
C ASP A 610 -44.60 -19.66 66.93
N GLU A 611 -45.44 -20.38 67.69
CA GLU A 611 -46.56 -19.79 68.46
C GLU A 611 -46.07 -19.25 69.82
N PRO A 612 -46.13 -17.92 70.07
CA PRO A 612 -45.86 -17.37 71.39
C PRO A 612 -47.05 -17.59 72.33
N ASN A 613 -46.74 -17.96 73.58
CA ASN A 613 -47.66 -18.21 74.69
C ASN A 613 -48.84 -17.21 74.76
N LYS A 614 -50.06 -17.75 74.81
CA LYS A 614 -51.26 -17.03 75.27
C LYS A 614 -51.09 -16.63 76.74
N GLU A 615 -50.99 -15.33 77.03
CA GLU A 615 -51.36 -14.81 78.34
C GLU A 615 -52.90 -14.72 78.43
N ILE A 616 -53.42 -15.39 79.44
CA ILE A 616 -54.83 -15.48 79.80
C ILE A 616 -55.19 -14.23 80.61
N TYR A 617 -55.99 -13.31 80.07
CA TYR A 617 -56.67 -12.31 80.89
C TYR A 617 -57.99 -12.90 81.40
N LYS A 618 -58.05 -13.12 82.72
CA LYS A 618 -59.26 -13.43 83.48
C LYS A 618 -60.19 -12.22 83.50
N LEU A 619 -61.47 -12.43 83.22
CA LEU A 619 -62.55 -11.51 83.54
C LEU A 619 -62.76 -11.44 85.05
N THR A 620 -62.78 -10.23 85.61
CA THR A 620 -63.34 -9.92 86.93
C THR A 620 -64.15 -8.65 86.83
N GLY A 621 -65.45 -8.73 87.17
CA GLY A 621 -66.32 -7.59 87.50
C GLY A 621 -67.01 -6.94 86.32
#